data_AF-V6LGW4-F1
#
_entry.id   AF-V6LGW4-F1
#
_cell.length_a   1.000
_cell.length_b   1.000
_cell.length_c   1.000
_cell.angle_alpha   90.00
_cell.angle_beta   90.00
_cell.angle_gamma   90.00
#
_symmetry.space_group_name_H-M   'P 1'
#
loop_
_entity.id
_entity.type
_entity.pdbx_description
1 polymer ?
#
loop_
_entity_poly.entity_id
_entity_poly.type
_entity_poly.pdbx_seq_one_letter_code
_entity_poly.pdbx_strand_id
1 'polypeptide(L)'
;MAKPCASGTDCDRTEFCPAAPPQVCTACSKNCTFCADLDACVSCRNGFLLVGGTCKACPSNCTICMRLDVCFVCNASTELVDGQCLPIPSICSTENPCPKGRYCAGTTCLPCPVTCAACSSATKCTECKVYAEMSTAQACIENCKQDFNQTCVNGTKVPCGGTEQITPCNCSIFAENCRTCAPVSRSGAEPSECADCMAGYAIFRGSCTVCTDGFDKVGKLCLPQGQGGDGDDGGDDDAAKGGLSGGAIAGIVIGGVLAVGAVGGLGWFLVSRKGRKAPVGRPKW
;
A
#
# COMPACT_ATOMS: atom_id res chain seq x y z
N MET A 1 -6.56 -22.38 47.76
CA MET A 1 -7.47 -23.52 48.04
C MET A 1 -7.87 -24.07 46.68
N ALA A 2 -7.75 -25.37 46.42
CA ALA A 2 -8.09 -25.92 45.10
C ALA A 2 -9.61 -25.86 44.88
N LYS A 3 -10.05 -25.41 43.70
CA LYS A 3 -11.47 -25.27 43.34
C LYS A 3 -12.06 -26.65 43.05
N PRO A 4 -13.12 -27.09 43.75
CA PRO A 4 -13.82 -28.33 43.40
C PRO A 4 -14.49 -28.22 42.03
N CYS A 5 -14.60 -29.33 41.31
CA CYS A 5 -15.25 -29.39 40.00
C CYS A 5 -16.08 -30.66 39.86
N ALA A 6 -17.10 -30.63 39.00
CA ALA A 6 -17.85 -31.80 38.56
C ALA A 6 -17.68 -32.05 37.05
N SER A 7 -17.28 -31.02 36.31
CA SER A 7 -17.02 -31.08 34.87
C SER A 7 -15.99 -30.03 34.45
N GLY A 8 -15.49 -30.13 33.22
CA GLY A 8 -14.51 -29.17 32.69
C GLY A 8 -15.00 -27.73 32.59
N THR A 9 -16.31 -27.48 32.56
CA THR A 9 -16.87 -26.11 32.51
C THR A 9 -16.78 -25.38 33.85
N ASP A 10 -16.51 -26.10 34.94
CA ASP A 10 -16.34 -25.52 36.27
C ASP A 10 -14.95 -24.90 36.46
N CYS A 11 -14.00 -25.22 35.58
CA CYS A 11 -12.60 -24.81 35.68
C CYS A 11 -12.27 -23.70 34.68
N ASP A 12 -11.20 -22.97 34.94
CA ASP A 12 -10.70 -21.98 33.98
C ASP A 12 -10.16 -22.67 32.73
N ARG A 13 -10.06 -21.97 31.60
CA ARG A 13 -9.61 -22.58 30.33
C ARG A 13 -8.24 -23.28 30.42
N THR A 14 -7.38 -22.82 31.33
CA THR A 14 -6.04 -23.39 31.57
C THR A 14 -6.03 -24.54 32.57
N GLU A 15 -7.19 -25.07 32.91
CA GLU A 15 -7.38 -26.15 33.87
C GLU A 15 -8.33 -27.21 33.30
N PHE A 16 -8.31 -28.40 33.89
CA PHE A 16 -9.27 -29.46 33.60
C PHE A 16 -9.81 -30.06 34.89
N CYS A 17 -10.97 -30.71 34.79
CA CYS A 17 -11.55 -31.49 35.88
C CYS A 17 -11.21 -32.97 35.70
N PRO A 18 -10.43 -33.60 36.59
CA PRO A 18 -10.07 -35.02 36.46
C PRO A 18 -11.28 -35.95 36.56
N ALA A 19 -11.28 -37.06 35.81
CA ALA A 19 -12.36 -38.05 35.91
C ALA A 19 -12.33 -38.85 37.25
N ALA A 20 -11.15 -38.97 37.86
CA ALA A 20 -10.95 -39.66 39.13
C ALA A 20 -10.68 -38.67 40.28
N PRO A 21 -11.04 -39.01 41.53
CA PRO A 21 -10.71 -38.17 42.68
C PRO A 21 -9.20 -37.89 42.80
N PRO A 22 -8.80 -36.69 43.26
CA PRO A 22 -9.67 -35.61 43.74
C PRO A 22 -10.32 -34.81 42.61
N GLN A 23 -11.63 -34.58 42.74
CA GLN A 23 -12.47 -33.79 41.81
C GLN A 23 -12.24 -32.29 42.01
N VAL A 24 -11.05 -31.83 41.66
CA VAL A 24 -10.60 -30.45 41.79
C VAL A 24 -9.95 -29.98 40.49
N CYS A 25 -10.18 -28.71 40.13
CA CYS A 25 -9.58 -28.11 38.96
C CYS A 25 -8.07 -28.19 39.05
N THR A 26 -7.47 -28.81 38.04
CA THR A 26 -6.05 -29.10 37.96
C THR A 26 -5.48 -28.36 36.75
N ALA A 27 -4.36 -27.66 36.94
CA ALA A 27 -3.73 -26.91 35.86
C ALA A 27 -3.30 -27.82 34.71
N CYS A 28 -3.51 -27.35 33.49
CA CYS A 28 -2.97 -27.98 32.29
C CYS A 28 -1.43 -27.98 32.31
N SER A 29 -0.85 -28.83 31.46
CA SER A 29 0.60 -28.84 31.22
C SER A 29 1.12 -27.47 30.78
N LYS A 30 2.42 -27.23 31.01
CA LYS A 30 3.04 -25.92 30.78
C LYS A 30 2.82 -25.43 29.35
N ASN A 31 2.46 -24.15 29.22
CA ASN A 31 2.17 -23.47 27.95
C ASN A 31 0.90 -23.95 27.22
N CYS A 32 0.14 -24.86 27.83
CA CYS A 32 -1.18 -25.23 27.33
C CYS A 32 -2.23 -24.18 27.73
N THR A 33 -3.11 -23.82 26.81
CA THR A 33 -4.25 -22.91 27.03
C THR A 33 -5.57 -23.65 27.17
N PHE A 34 -5.62 -24.92 26.75
CA PHE A 34 -6.76 -25.81 26.90
C PHE A 34 -6.31 -27.27 26.82
N CYS A 35 -6.69 -28.09 27.78
CA CYS A 35 -6.34 -29.51 27.85
C CYS A 35 -7.56 -30.36 28.20
N ALA A 36 -7.58 -31.61 27.72
CA ALA A 36 -8.59 -32.59 28.12
C ALA A 36 -8.18 -33.35 29.39
N ASP A 37 -6.87 -33.54 29.57
CA ASP A 37 -6.23 -34.11 30.75
C ASP A 37 -4.78 -33.61 30.86
N LEU A 38 -3.97 -34.22 31.73
CA LEU A 38 -2.59 -33.80 31.98
C LEU A 38 -1.66 -33.94 30.75
N ASP A 39 -1.92 -34.93 29.89
CA ASP A 39 -1.07 -35.33 28.77
C ASP A 39 -1.64 -34.91 27.40
N ALA A 40 -2.92 -34.55 27.35
CA ALA A 40 -3.64 -34.16 26.13
C ALA A 40 -3.89 -32.65 26.06
N CYS A 41 -2.85 -31.87 25.75
CA CYS A 41 -3.05 -30.47 25.38
C CYS A 41 -3.75 -30.35 24.02
N VAL A 42 -4.71 -29.44 23.92
CA VAL A 42 -5.53 -29.20 22.72
C VAL A 42 -5.17 -27.87 22.07
N SER A 43 -4.74 -26.87 22.85
CA SER A 43 -4.24 -25.60 22.30
C SER A 43 -3.12 -25.02 23.14
N CYS A 44 -2.18 -24.34 22.49
CA CYS A 44 -1.00 -23.77 23.13
C CYS A 44 -1.10 -22.25 23.25
N ARG A 45 -0.29 -21.67 24.14
CA ARG A 45 -0.05 -20.22 24.20
C ARG A 45 0.72 -19.77 22.96
N ASN A 46 0.61 -18.48 22.62
CA ASN A 46 1.46 -17.87 21.60
C ASN A 46 2.94 -18.14 21.91
N GLY A 47 3.72 -18.40 20.86
CA GLY A 47 5.11 -18.86 20.94
C GLY A 47 5.28 -20.37 21.07
N PHE A 48 4.18 -21.15 21.06
CA PHE A 48 4.24 -22.61 21.15
C PHE A 48 3.34 -23.28 20.10
N LEU A 49 3.85 -24.36 19.51
CA LEU A 49 3.15 -25.21 18.56
C LEU A 49 2.74 -26.52 19.24
N LEU A 50 1.50 -26.96 18.99
CA LEU A 50 1.01 -28.24 19.47
C LEU A 50 1.60 -29.39 18.64
N VAL A 51 2.36 -30.27 19.28
CA VAL A 51 2.98 -31.44 18.66
C VAL A 51 2.72 -32.66 19.55
N GLY A 52 1.87 -33.57 19.07
CA GLY A 52 1.55 -34.82 19.77
C GLY A 52 1.01 -34.61 21.20
N GLY A 53 0.07 -33.68 21.37
CA GLY A 53 -0.53 -33.38 22.70
C GLY A 53 0.33 -32.48 23.61
N THR A 54 1.51 -32.04 23.15
CA THR A 54 2.42 -31.19 23.94
C THR A 54 2.73 -29.87 23.24
N CYS A 55 2.90 -28.81 24.03
CA CYS A 55 3.25 -27.49 23.52
C CYS A 55 4.77 -27.32 23.43
N LYS A 56 5.30 -27.29 22.22
CA LYS A 56 6.73 -27.11 21.94
C LYS A 56 7.00 -25.68 21.50
N ALA A 57 8.10 -25.10 21.98
CA ALA A 57 8.44 -23.71 21.67
C ALA A 57 8.68 -23.52 20.16
N CYS A 58 8.19 -22.40 19.65
CA CYS A 58 8.54 -21.90 18.32
C CYS A 58 10.01 -21.45 18.26
N PRO A 59 10.57 -21.25 17.06
CA PRO A 59 11.88 -20.63 16.88
C PRO A 59 12.02 -19.29 17.61
N SER A 60 13.25 -18.88 17.88
CA SER A 60 13.54 -17.59 18.52
C SER A 60 12.85 -16.43 17.81
N ASN A 61 12.34 -15.48 18.60
CA ASN A 61 11.62 -14.30 18.12
C ASN A 61 10.31 -14.57 17.36
N CYS A 62 9.74 -15.77 17.46
CA CYS A 62 8.51 -16.15 16.79
C CYS A 62 7.31 -16.23 17.76
N THR A 63 6.20 -15.57 17.41
CA THR A 63 4.93 -15.64 18.15
C THR A 63 3.99 -16.74 17.64
N ILE A 64 4.05 -17.08 16.35
CA ILE A 64 3.25 -18.15 15.74
C ILE A 64 4.14 -18.87 14.73
N CYS A 65 4.30 -20.18 14.86
CA CYS A 65 5.07 -21.01 13.95
C CYS A 65 4.20 -22.10 13.31
N MET A 66 4.46 -22.44 12.05
CA MET A 66 3.77 -23.54 11.34
C MET A 66 4.44 -24.89 11.61
N ARG A 67 5.75 -24.85 11.84
CA ARG A 67 6.60 -25.98 12.22
C ARG A 67 7.59 -25.53 13.28
N LEU A 68 8.26 -26.47 13.93
CA LEU A 68 9.26 -26.16 14.96
C LEU A 68 10.47 -25.36 14.43
N ASP A 69 10.64 -25.31 13.11
CA ASP A 69 11.72 -24.63 12.39
C ASP A 69 11.24 -23.48 11.49
N VAL A 70 9.92 -23.27 11.36
CA VAL A 70 9.34 -22.26 10.44
C VAL A 70 8.36 -21.37 11.17
N CYS A 71 8.73 -20.11 11.30
CA CYS A 71 7.88 -19.05 11.81
C CYS A 71 6.87 -18.55 10.78
N PHE A 72 5.73 -18.08 11.28
CA PHE A 72 4.67 -17.42 10.51
C PHE A 72 4.48 -15.97 10.96
N VAL A 73 4.57 -15.69 12.27
CA VAL A 73 4.45 -14.34 12.82
C VAL A 73 5.59 -14.07 13.79
N CYS A 74 6.41 -13.06 13.48
CA CYS A 74 7.53 -12.63 14.30
C CYS A 74 7.13 -11.66 15.42
N ASN A 75 8.00 -11.52 16.42
CA ASN A 75 7.91 -10.48 17.44
C ASN A 75 8.05 -9.08 16.80
N ALA A 76 7.56 -8.04 17.46
CA ALA A 76 7.48 -6.67 16.90
C ALA A 76 8.83 -6.05 16.44
N SER A 77 9.96 -6.52 16.97
CA SER A 77 11.32 -6.06 16.64
C SER A 77 12.05 -6.94 15.63
N THR A 78 11.36 -7.93 15.05
CA THR A 78 11.92 -8.89 14.11
C THR A 78 11.03 -9.04 12.88
N GLU A 79 11.62 -9.41 11.75
CA GLU A 79 10.92 -9.61 10.49
C GLU A 79 11.07 -11.05 9.99
N LEU A 80 10.05 -11.51 9.25
CA LEU A 80 10.03 -12.86 8.71
C LEU A 80 10.82 -12.90 7.40
N VAL A 81 11.98 -13.56 7.41
CA VAL A 81 12.84 -13.80 6.26
C VAL A 81 13.04 -15.30 6.12
N ASP A 82 12.59 -15.87 5.00
CA ASP A 82 12.69 -17.30 4.70
C ASP A 82 12.24 -18.23 5.84
N GLY A 83 11.15 -17.86 6.52
CA GLY A 83 10.59 -18.63 7.63
C GLY A 83 11.29 -18.42 8.98
N GLN A 84 12.25 -17.50 9.07
CA GLN A 84 12.96 -17.16 10.31
C GLN A 84 12.71 -15.71 10.71
N CYS A 85 12.79 -15.41 12.01
CA CYS A 85 12.61 -14.05 12.53
C CYS A 85 13.97 -13.41 12.79
N LEU A 86 14.38 -12.52 11.89
CA LEU A 86 15.63 -11.79 12.00
C LEU A 86 15.40 -10.41 12.65
N PRO A 87 16.35 -9.88 13.45
CA PRO A 87 16.27 -8.52 13.97
C PRO A 87 16.12 -7.50 12.85
N ILE A 88 15.15 -6.60 13.00
CA ILE A 88 15.02 -5.47 12.09
C ILE A 88 16.21 -4.54 12.35
N PRO A 89 16.96 -4.11 11.31
CA PRO A 89 18.04 -3.17 11.48
C PRO A 89 17.56 -1.93 12.24
N SER A 90 18.20 -1.65 13.38
CA SER A 90 17.83 -0.51 14.22
C SER A 90 18.26 0.82 13.59
N ILE A 91 19.19 0.77 12.63
CA ILE A 91 19.75 1.92 11.91
C ILE A 91 19.46 1.75 10.41
N CYS A 92 18.68 2.64 9.84
CA CYS A 92 18.42 2.73 8.40
C CYS A 92 19.23 3.83 7.74
N SER A 93 19.57 3.61 6.48
CA SER A 93 20.27 4.55 5.60
C SER A 93 19.86 4.30 4.14
N THR A 94 20.41 5.05 3.20
CA THR A 94 20.23 4.80 1.76
C THR A 94 20.81 3.46 1.33
N GLU A 95 21.88 2.99 1.97
CA GLU A 95 22.52 1.69 1.70
C GLU A 95 21.87 0.56 2.48
N ASN A 96 21.20 0.87 3.60
CA ASN A 96 20.47 -0.07 4.42
C ASN A 96 19.00 0.39 4.58
N PRO A 97 18.17 0.27 3.54
CA PRO A 97 16.78 0.68 3.59
C PRO A 97 16.00 -0.18 4.57
N CYS A 98 14.95 0.40 5.14
CA CYS A 98 14.05 -0.37 5.98
C CYS A 98 13.38 -1.49 5.19
N PRO A 99 13.10 -2.63 5.84
CA PRO A 99 12.33 -3.70 5.20
C PRO A 99 10.92 -3.24 4.83
N LYS A 100 10.25 -4.02 3.97
CA LYS A 100 8.89 -3.72 3.50
C LYS A 100 7.92 -3.50 4.68
N GLY A 101 6.98 -2.57 4.50
CA GLY A 101 6.04 -2.18 5.55
C GLY A 101 6.61 -1.24 6.62
N ARG A 102 7.82 -0.70 6.40
CA ARG A 102 8.46 0.30 7.26
C ARG A 102 9.06 1.44 6.44
N TYR A 103 9.27 2.57 7.10
CA TYR A 103 9.99 3.72 6.55
C TYR A 103 11.08 4.18 7.52
N CYS A 104 12.08 4.87 7.00
CA CYS A 104 13.18 5.41 7.79
C CYS A 104 12.79 6.76 8.39
N ALA A 105 12.72 6.85 9.72
CA ALA A 105 12.51 8.09 10.46
C ALA A 105 13.81 8.48 11.17
N GLY A 106 14.55 9.43 10.58
CA GLY A 106 15.93 9.72 10.98
C GLY A 106 16.82 8.53 10.68
N THR A 107 17.18 7.77 11.71
CA THR A 107 17.94 6.52 11.58
C THR A 107 17.12 5.29 11.98
N THR A 108 15.86 5.41 12.42
CA THR A 108 15.09 4.28 12.93
C THR A 108 14.01 3.82 11.96
N CYS A 109 13.86 2.52 11.76
CA CYS A 109 12.76 1.95 10.98
C CYS A 109 11.43 1.92 11.76
N LEU A 110 10.51 2.80 11.40
CA LEU A 110 9.16 2.85 11.96
C LEU A 110 8.15 2.14 11.05
N PRO A 111 7.11 1.50 11.61
CA PRO A 111 6.08 0.84 10.81
C PRO A 111 5.28 1.83 9.97
N CYS A 112 4.88 1.40 8.78
CA CYS A 112 3.92 2.12 7.96
C CYS A 112 2.53 2.16 8.61
N PRO A 113 1.66 3.12 8.23
CA PRO A 113 0.25 3.06 8.56
C PRO A 113 -0.38 1.73 8.15
N VAL A 114 -1.37 1.26 8.92
CA VAL A 114 -1.93 -0.09 8.79
C VAL A 114 -2.55 -0.39 7.42
N THR A 115 -2.98 0.63 6.68
CA THR A 115 -3.56 0.52 5.33
C THR A 115 -2.52 0.51 4.21
N CYS A 116 -1.25 0.77 4.53
CA CYS A 116 -0.17 0.91 3.55
C CYS A 116 0.67 -0.36 3.48
N ALA A 117 0.94 -0.81 2.25
CA ALA A 117 1.88 -1.90 1.97
C ALA A 117 3.33 -1.38 1.98
N ALA A 118 3.53 -0.15 1.50
CA ALA A 118 4.77 0.60 1.58
C ALA A 118 4.51 2.09 1.84
N CYS A 119 5.46 2.76 2.47
CA CYS A 119 5.34 4.17 2.84
C CYS A 119 6.70 4.86 2.84
N SER A 120 6.68 6.18 2.66
CA SER A 120 7.85 7.06 2.81
C SER A 120 7.86 7.80 4.15
N SER A 121 6.72 7.91 4.83
CA SER A 121 6.61 8.53 6.15
C SER A 121 5.45 7.94 6.99
N ALA A 122 5.26 8.47 8.21
CA ALA A 122 4.11 8.16 9.06
C ALA A 122 2.75 8.48 8.41
N THR A 123 2.72 9.33 7.38
CA THR A 123 1.48 9.85 6.77
C THR A 123 1.45 9.69 5.25
N LYS A 124 2.58 9.33 4.63
CA LYS A 124 2.73 9.25 3.17
C LYS A 124 3.02 7.82 2.75
N CYS A 125 2.08 7.26 2.00
CA CYS A 125 2.11 5.92 1.48
C CYS A 125 2.51 5.92 0.02
N THR A 126 3.32 4.93 -0.34
CA THR A 126 3.79 4.73 -1.72
C THR A 126 3.07 3.57 -2.38
N GLU A 127 2.53 2.65 -1.59
CA GLU A 127 1.74 1.51 -2.05
C GLU A 127 0.65 1.18 -1.02
N CYS A 128 -0.58 1.01 -1.48
CA CYS A 128 -1.70 0.60 -0.63
C CYS A 128 -1.85 -0.92 -0.58
N LYS A 129 -2.35 -1.42 0.55
CA LYS A 129 -2.78 -2.81 0.61
C LYS A 129 -3.98 -3.02 -0.31
N VAL A 130 -4.21 -4.26 -0.73
CA VAL A 130 -5.26 -4.63 -1.71
C VAL A 130 -6.69 -4.18 -1.37
N TYR A 131 -6.97 -3.94 -0.07
CA TYR A 131 -8.28 -3.51 0.41
C TYR A 131 -8.39 -1.99 0.63
N ALA A 132 -7.36 -1.24 0.27
CA ALA A 132 -7.27 0.21 0.45
C ALA A 132 -6.90 0.91 -0.87
N GLU A 133 -7.32 2.16 -1.00
CA GLU A 133 -7.08 3.00 -2.15
C GLU A 133 -6.25 4.23 -1.77
N MET A 134 -5.41 4.67 -2.71
CA MET A 134 -4.56 5.84 -2.52
C MET A 134 -5.38 7.11 -2.64
N SER A 135 -5.31 7.95 -1.61
CA SER A 135 -5.94 9.25 -1.56
C SER A 135 -5.07 10.34 -2.21
N THR A 136 -5.63 11.52 -2.43
CA THR A 136 -4.86 12.67 -2.96
C THR A 136 -3.84 13.20 -1.95
N ALA A 137 -4.00 12.90 -0.66
CA ALA A 137 -3.03 13.21 0.37
C ALA A 137 -1.86 12.21 0.43
N GLN A 138 -1.79 11.23 -0.49
CA GLN A 138 -0.92 10.05 -0.44
C GLN A 138 -1.13 9.19 0.82
N ALA A 139 -2.36 9.14 1.33
CA ALA A 139 -2.71 8.22 2.41
C ALA A 139 -3.53 7.06 1.84
N CYS A 140 -3.36 5.85 2.35
CA CYS A 140 -4.21 4.73 1.95
C CYS A 140 -5.43 4.66 2.86
N ILE A 141 -6.61 4.58 2.25
CA ILE A 141 -7.89 4.60 2.96
C ILE A 141 -8.63 3.34 2.58
N GLU A 142 -9.22 2.66 3.55
CA GLU A 142 -10.02 1.46 3.27
C GLU A 142 -11.18 1.78 2.35
N ASN A 143 -11.48 0.84 1.46
CA ASN A 143 -12.57 1.00 0.51
C ASN A 143 -13.90 1.16 1.27
N CYS A 144 -14.49 2.34 1.11
CA CYS A 144 -15.77 2.71 1.70
C CYS A 144 -16.77 2.96 0.55
N LYS A 145 -17.96 2.39 0.67
CA LYS A 145 -19.00 2.59 -0.34
C LYS A 145 -19.65 3.97 -0.14
N GLN A 146 -19.32 4.91 -1.02
CA GLN A 146 -19.83 6.29 -1.00
C GLN A 146 -21.16 6.40 -1.78
N ASP A 147 -22.13 7.17 -1.28
CA ASP A 147 -23.26 7.64 -2.08
C ASP A 147 -22.87 8.93 -2.84
N PHE A 148 -23.73 9.43 -3.74
CA PHE A 148 -23.48 10.72 -4.39
C PHE A 148 -23.35 11.87 -3.39
N ASN A 149 -22.50 12.85 -3.69
CA ASN A 149 -22.16 13.98 -2.80
C ASN A 149 -21.58 13.56 -1.44
N GLN A 150 -21.02 12.35 -1.36
CA GLN A 150 -20.31 11.89 -0.17
C GLN A 150 -18.86 11.58 -0.46
N THR A 151 -18.07 11.68 0.60
CA THR A 151 -16.65 11.36 0.64
C THR A 151 -16.38 10.51 1.88
N CYS A 152 -15.19 9.93 1.99
CA CYS A 152 -14.79 9.19 3.17
C CYS A 152 -13.67 9.88 3.92
N VAL A 153 -13.88 9.97 5.23
CA VAL A 153 -12.90 10.43 6.21
C VAL A 153 -12.79 9.34 7.25
N ASN A 154 -11.60 8.76 7.43
CA ASN A 154 -11.33 7.68 8.38
C ASN A 154 -12.33 6.49 8.25
N GLY A 155 -12.64 6.08 7.02
CA GLY A 155 -13.58 4.98 6.74
C GLY A 155 -15.06 5.32 6.93
N THR A 156 -15.40 6.54 7.35
CA THR A 156 -16.78 6.99 7.56
C THR A 156 -17.25 7.86 6.39
N LYS A 157 -18.46 7.60 5.87
CA LYS A 157 -19.08 8.41 4.82
C LYS A 157 -19.61 9.72 5.40
N VAL A 158 -19.18 10.84 4.83
CA VAL A 158 -19.57 12.20 5.24
C VAL A 158 -19.89 13.05 4.02
N PRO A 159 -20.64 14.15 4.15
CA PRO A 159 -20.85 15.10 3.05
C PRO A 159 -19.54 15.67 2.53
N CYS A 160 -19.47 15.94 1.23
CA CYS A 160 -18.30 16.54 0.60
C CYS A 160 -18.04 17.99 1.02
N GLY A 161 -16.82 18.47 0.81
CA GLY A 161 -16.37 19.84 1.06
C GLY A 161 -15.73 20.06 2.44
N GLY A 162 -15.70 19.04 3.31
CA GLY A 162 -15.07 19.12 4.63
C GLY A 162 -13.56 19.39 4.57
N THR A 163 -13.01 19.92 5.66
CA THR A 163 -11.56 20.20 5.79
C THR A 163 -10.72 18.94 5.92
N GLU A 164 -11.29 17.86 6.44
CA GLU A 164 -10.62 16.56 6.60
C GLU A 164 -10.78 15.65 5.38
N GLN A 165 -11.40 16.15 4.31
CA GLN A 165 -11.62 15.39 3.08
C GLN A 165 -10.29 15.14 2.38
N ILE A 166 -9.93 13.86 2.33
CA ILE A 166 -8.73 13.37 1.64
C ILE A 166 -9.07 12.38 0.51
N THR A 167 -10.30 11.87 0.46
CA THR A 167 -10.80 11.07 -0.68
C THR A 167 -11.60 11.95 -1.64
N PRO A 168 -11.61 11.62 -2.95
CA PRO A 168 -12.51 12.25 -3.89
C PRO A 168 -13.96 12.19 -3.42
N CYS A 169 -14.68 13.29 -3.64
CA CYS A 169 -16.13 13.31 -3.55
C CYS A 169 -16.71 12.44 -4.68
N ASN A 170 -17.67 11.58 -4.36
CA ASN A 170 -18.39 10.80 -5.36
C ASN A 170 -19.39 11.71 -6.10
N CYS A 171 -18.92 12.32 -7.19
CA CYS A 171 -19.77 13.10 -8.09
C CYS A 171 -20.22 12.26 -9.28
N SER A 172 -19.33 11.48 -9.88
CA SER A 172 -19.65 10.42 -10.85
C SER A 172 -18.41 9.57 -11.07
N ILE A 173 -18.53 8.46 -11.80
CA ILE A 173 -17.37 7.65 -12.19
C ILE A 173 -16.41 8.36 -13.15
N PHE A 174 -16.81 9.50 -13.74
CA PHE A 174 -15.99 10.28 -14.68
C PHE A 174 -15.47 11.59 -14.08
N ALA A 175 -16.02 12.01 -12.94
CA ALA A 175 -15.62 13.21 -12.22
C ALA A 175 -14.59 12.82 -11.14
N GLU A 176 -13.33 12.74 -11.55
CA GLU A 176 -12.23 12.32 -10.69
C GLU A 176 -11.74 13.48 -9.82
N ASN A 177 -11.19 13.15 -8.65
CA ASN A 177 -10.54 14.06 -7.70
C ASN A 177 -11.36 15.31 -7.27
N CYS A 178 -12.68 15.23 -7.31
CA CYS A 178 -13.55 16.33 -6.87
C CYS A 178 -13.42 16.57 -5.36
N ARG A 179 -13.43 17.83 -4.95
CA ARG A 179 -13.68 18.23 -3.55
C ARG A 179 -15.18 18.36 -3.29
N THR A 180 -15.91 19.00 -4.20
CA THR A 180 -17.37 19.12 -4.16
C THR A 180 -17.95 18.87 -5.55
N CYS A 181 -19.23 18.54 -5.63
CA CYS A 181 -19.92 18.33 -6.90
C CYS A 181 -20.65 19.57 -7.38
N ALA A 182 -20.80 19.69 -8.70
CA ALA A 182 -21.63 20.72 -9.32
C ALA A 182 -23.10 20.61 -8.86
N PRO A 183 -23.79 21.74 -8.65
CA PRO A 183 -25.19 21.73 -8.27
C PRO A 183 -26.06 21.13 -9.37
N VAL A 184 -27.04 20.32 -8.99
CA VAL A 184 -27.98 19.69 -9.93
C VAL A 184 -29.22 20.56 -10.10
N SER A 185 -29.65 20.78 -11.34
CA SER A 185 -30.78 21.66 -11.66
C SER A 185 -32.15 20.99 -11.54
N ARG A 186 -32.20 19.66 -11.34
CA ARG A 186 -33.45 18.89 -11.21
C ARG A 186 -33.46 18.14 -9.88
N SER A 187 -34.61 18.14 -9.22
CA SER A 187 -34.84 17.32 -8.02
C SER A 187 -34.65 15.84 -8.35
N GLY A 188 -33.78 15.16 -7.60
CA GLY A 188 -33.47 13.73 -7.80
C GLY A 188 -32.48 13.44 -8.92
N ALA A 189 -31.88 14.47 -9.55
CA ALA A 189 -30.74 14.26 -10.43
C ALA A 189 -29.46 14.06 -9.61
N GLU A 190 -28.60 13.16 -10.08
CA GLU A 190 -27.28 12.90 -9.52
C GLU A 190 -26.28 13.89 -10.13
N PRO A 191 -25.27 14.35 -9.38
CA PRO A 191 -24.20 15.15 -9.96
C PRO A 191 -23.47 14.36 -11.06
N SER A 192 -22.83 15.07 -11.98
CA SER A 192 -22.00 14.44 -13.02
C SER A 192 -20.59 15.01 -13.10
N GLU A 193 -20.37 16.18 -12.49
CA GLU A 193 -19.15 16.99 -12.62
C GLU A 193 -18.71 17.54 -11.24
N CYS A 194 -17.42 17.85 -11.11
CA CYS A 194 -16.89 18.57 -9.96
C CYS A 194 -17.31 20.06 -9.99
N ALA A 195 -17.61 20.64 -8.83
CA ALA A 195 -17.66 22.09 -8.65
C ALA A 195 -16.30 22.66 -8.24
N ASP A 196 -15.62 21.94 -7.34
CA ASP A 196 -14.31 22.30 -6.81
C ASP A 196 -13.41 21.06 -6.80
N CYS A 197 -12.10 21.30 -6.89
CA CYS A 197 -11.10 20.26 -6.95
C CYS A 197 -10.38 20.11 -5.62
N MET A 198 -9.89 18.90 -5.34
CA MET A 198 -8.95 18.71 -4.24
C MET A 198 -7.66 19.47 -4.51
N ALA A 199 -6.92 19.78 -3.43
CA ALA A 199 -5.67 20.52 -3.51
C ALA A 199 -4.69 19.86 -4.51
N GLY A 200 -4.07 20.68 -5.35
CA GLY A 200 -3.15 20.24 -6.40
C GLY A 200 -3.80 19.91 -7.75
N TYR A 201 -5.13 19.95 -7.84
CA TYR A 201 -5.86 19.67 -9.09
C TYR A 201 -6.63 20.89 -9.58
N ALA A 202 -6.68 21.03 -10.90
CA ALA A 202 -7.49 21.99 -11.63
C ALA A 202 -8.61 21.27 -12.40
N ILE A 203 -9.75 21.95 -12.51
CA ILE A 203 -10.92 21.44 -13.21
C ILE A 203 -10.70 21.50 -14.73
N PHE A 204 -11.00 20.40 -15.41
CA PHE A 204 -10.98 20.30 -16.86
C PHE A 204 -12.18 19.48 -17.32
N ARG A 205 -13.12 20.12 -18.04
CA ARG A 205 -14.37 19.50 -18.52
C ARG A 205 -15.15 18.77 -17.41
N GLY A 206 -15.29 19.41 -16.26
CA GLY A 206 -16.06 18.85 -15.14
C GLY A 206 -15.33 17.76 -14.33
N SER A 207 -14.05 17.48 -14.59
CA SER A 207 -13.24 16.51 -13.85
C SER A 207 -11.89 17.10 -13.43
N CYS A 208 -11.39 16.76 -12.24
CA CYS A 208 -10.15 17.32 -11.68
C CYS A 208 -8.95 16.43 -12.02
N THR A 209 -8.38 16.62 -13.21
CA THR A 209 -7.34 15.71 -13.77
C THR A 209 -6.06 16.41 -14.20
N VAL A 210 -6.05 17.74 -14.15
CA VAL A 210 -4.89 18.58 -14.48
C VAL A 210 -4.23 18.97 -13.18
N CYS A 211 -2.90 18.82 -13.08
CA CYS A 211 -2.17 19.29 -11.90
C CYS A 211 -1.98 20.81 -11.96
N THR A 212 -2.14 21.47 -10.83
CA THR A 212 -1.81 22.89 -10.69
C THR A 212 -0.30 23.09 -10.55
N ASP A 213 0.16 24.32 -10.70
CA ASP A 213 1.56 24.68 -10.46
C ASP A 213 2.03 24.22 -9.07
N GLY A 214 3.27 23.72 -8.99
CA GLY A 214 3.83 23.14 -7.77
C GLY A 214 3.41 21.69 -7.51
N PHE A 215 2.66 21.06 -8.42
CA PHE A 215 2.31 19.63 -8.35
C PHE A 215 2.72 18.87 -9.61
N ASP A 216 3.42 17.76 -9.42
CA ASP A 216 3.80 16.83 -10.49
C ASP A 216 2.80 15.69 -10.64
N LYS A 217 2.53 15.32 -11.88
CA LYS A 217 1.69 14.16 -12.19
C LYS A 217 2.47 12.86 -12.00
N VAL A 218 2.07 12.05 -11.03
CA VAL A 218 2.60 10.70 -10.80
C VAL A 218 1.45 9.71 -10.91
N GLY A 219 1.40 8.98 -12.03
CA GLY A 219 0.27 8.13 -12.37
C GLY A 219 -1.02 8.94 -12.53
N LYS A 220 -2.01 8.68 -11.66
CA LYS A 220 -3.28 9.41 -11.61
C LYS A 220 -3.30 10.57 -10.61
N LEU A 221 -2.22 10.73 -9.83
CA LEU A 221 -2.18 11.67 -8.72
C LEU A 221 -1.35 12.91 -9.07
N CYS A 222 -1.77 14.06 -8.54
CA CYS A 222 -0.99 15.29 -8.50
C CYS A 222 -0.33 15.39 -7.13
N LEU A 223 0.99 15.26 -7.09
CA LEU A 223 1.79 15.24 -5.86
C LEU A 223 2.59 16.54 -5.76
N PRO A 224 2.73 17.14 -4.57
CA PRO A 224 3.55 18.33 -4.43
C PRO A 224 4.97 18.03 -4.90
N GLN A 225 5.56 18.92 -5.69
CA GLN A 225 6.96 18.82 -6.11
C GLN A 225 7.82 18.74 -4.84
N GLY A 226 8.73 17.77 -4.80
CA GLY A 226 9.45 17.37 -3.59
C GLY A 226 9.84 18.56 -2.72
N GLN A 227 9.19 18.67 -1.56
CA GLN A 227 9.46 19.71 -0.58
C GLN A 227 10.82 19.41 0.07
N GLY A 228 11.88 19.77 -0.63
CA GLY A 228 13.20 19.98 -0.06
C GLY A 228 13.15 21.31 0.69
N GLY A 229 13.20 21.24 2.01
CA GLY A 229 13.51 22.37 2.88
C GLY A 229 12.33 23.30 3.17
N ASP A 230 11.97 23.38 4.44
CA ASP A 230 11.40 24.60 5.01
C ASP A 230 12.29 25.79 4.59
N GLY A 231 11.66 26.88 4.14
CA GLY A 231 12.36 28.11 3.83
C GLY A 231 12.98 28.72 5.08
N ASP A 232 14.31 28.72 5.13
CA ASP A 232 15.10 29.66 5.93
C ASP A 232 16.07 30.37 4.98
N ASP A 233 16.35 31.61 5.32
CA ASP A 233 16.86 32.70 4.48
C ASP A 233 18.36 32.51 4.13
N GLY A 234 18.71 32.81 2.87
CA GLY A 234 20.02 33.36 2.47
C GLY A 234 21.31 32.52 2.64
N GLY A 235 21.88 32.10 1.51
CA GLY A 235 23.30 31.73 1.43
C GLY A 235 23.66 31.00 0.15
N ASP A 236 24.40 31.68 -0.74
CA ASP A 236 25.07 31.06 -1.88
C ASP A 236 26.07 30.01 -1.38
N ASP A 237 25.97 28.76 -1.86
CA ASP A 237 27.08 27.81 -2.00
C ASP A 237 26.64 26.57 -2.82
N ASP A 238 27.39 26.29 -3.88
CA ASP A 238 27.27 25.09 -4.73
C ASP A 238 27.60 23.80 -3.95
N ALA A 239 26.63 22.87 -3.78
CA ALA A 239 26.94 21.45 -3.56
C ALA A 239 25.71 20.52 -3.73
N ALA A 240 25.68 19.85 -4.88
CA ALA A 240 25.47 18.40 -5.04
C ALA A 240 24.39 17.61 -4.26
N LYS A 241 23.55 16.95 -5.08
CA LYS A 241 22.91 15.61 -4.95
C LYS A 241 21.49 15.52 -4.36
N GLY A 242 20.67 14.74 -5.07
CA GLY A 242 19.48 14.11 -4.50
C GLY A 242 18.32 13.77 -5.44
N GLY A 243 18.52 13.73 -6.77
CA GLY A 243 17.46 13.36 -7.71
C GLY A 243 16.99 11.91 -7.50
N LEU A 244 15.67 11.74 -7.30
CA LEU A 244 15.04 10.43 -7.47
C LEU A 244 15.20 9.99 -8.92
N SER A 245 15.73 8.78 -9.08
CA SER A 245 15.91 8.07 -10.34
C SER A 245 14.58 7.94 -11.10
N GLY A 246 14.29 8.93 -11.94
CA GLY A 246 13.32 8.84 -13.02
C GLY A 246 14.04 8.32 -14.25
N GLY A 247 13.76 7.07 -14.64
CA GLY A 247 14.26 6.47 -15.87
C GLY A 247 14.00 7.38 -17.06
N ALA A 248 15.07 7.69 -17.78
CA ALA A 248 15.08 8.62 -18.89
C ALA A 248 14.19 8.16 -20.07
N ILE A 249 13.20 8.98 -20.41
CA ILE A 249 12.80 9.18 -21.81
C ILE A 249 12.97 10.68 -22.07
N ALA A 250 14.21 11.07 -22.36
CA ALA A 250 14.55 12.40 -22.84
C ALA A 250 14.05 12.55 -24.28
N GLY A 251 12.90 13.19 -24.47
CA GLY A 251 12.49 13.72 -25.76
C GLY A 251 13.34 14.95 -26.06
N ILE A 252 14.22 14.85 -27.05
CA ILE A 252 15.04 15.98 -27.50
C ILE A 252 14.11 17.01 -28.15
N VAL A 253 13.96 18.17 -27.52
CA VAL A 253 13.48 19.39 -28.16
C VAL A 253 14.65 19.96 -28.96
N ILE A 254 14.72 19.67 -30.27
CA ILE A 254 15.64 20.38 -31.16
C ILE A 254 14.95 21.67 -31.61
N GLY A 255 15.42 22.78 -31.02
CA GLY A 255 15.19 24.12 -31.51
C GLY A 255 15.63 24.28 -32.96
N GLY A 256 14.90 25.12 -33.70
CA GLY A 256 14.84 25.13 -35.15
C GLY A 256 16.17 25.31 -35.90
N VAL A 257 16.23 24.64 -37.04
CA VAL A 257 16.99 25.08 -38.22
C VAL A 257 16.08 24.85 -39.43
N LEU A 258 15.34 25.89 -39.83
CA LEU A 258 14.84 26.01 -41.20
C LEU A 258 15.95 26.67 -42.02
N ALA A 259 16.82 25.84 -42.59
CA ALA A 259 17.65 26.22 -43.72
C ALA A 259 17.32 25.27 -44.87
N VAL A 260 16.53 25.82 -45.79
CA VAL A 260 16.18 25.26 -47.10
C VAL A 260 17.46 25.15 -47.94
N GLY A 261 17.65 24.02 -48.63
CA GLY A 261 18.55 24.00 -49.80
C GLY A 261 19.25 22.68 -50.09
N ALA A 262 18.63 21.88 -50.97
CA ALA A 262 19.27 21.07 -52.02
C ALA A 262 20.56 20.28 -51.67
N VAL A 263 20.44 18.96 -51.51
CA VAL A 263 21.15 17.89 -52.27
C VAL A 263 20.63 16.54 -51.76
N GLY A 264 19.58 16.01 -52.36
CA GLY A 264 19.06 14.67 -52.02
C GLY A 264 18.10 14.05 -53.04
N GLY A 265 17.77 14.79 -54.11
CA GLY A 265 16.78 14.40 -55.11
C GLY A 265 17.28 13.50 -56.24
N LEU A 266 18.58 13.20 -56.33
CA LEU A 266 19.11 12.47 -57.51
C LEU A 266 19.30 10.96 -57.29
N GLY A 267 19.41 10.48 -56.05
CA GLY A 267 19.71 9.07 -55.77
C GLY A 267 18.49 8.14 -55.83
N TRP A 268 17.33 8.61 -55.39
CA TRP A 268 16.12 7.76 -55.28
C TRP A 268 15.40 7.55 -56.63
N PHE A 269 15.64 8.42 -57.61
CA PHE A 269 14.92 8.41 -58.89
C PHE A 269 15.39 7.34 -59.89
N LEU A 270 16.56 6.71 -59.68
CA LEU A 270 17.12 5.73 -60.62
C LEU A 270 17.04 4.26 -60.16
N VAL A 271 16.65 3.98 -58.91
CA VAL A 271 16.56 2.60 -58.40
C VAL A 271 15.17 1.98 -58.58
N SER A 272 14.10 2.79 -58.73
CA SER A 272 12.73 2.27 -58.86
C SER A 272 12.31 1.82 -60.28
N ARG A 273 13.22 1.81 -61.27
CA ARG A 273 12.86 1.55 -62.68
C ARG A 273 13.27 0.20 -63.29
N LYS A 274 13.84 -0.74 -62.54
CA LYS A 274 14.13 -2.09 -63.05
C LYS A 274 13.55 -3.18 -62.15
N GLY A 275 12.39 -3.71 -62.54
CA GLY A 275 11.82 -4.89 -61.89
C GLY A 275 10.33 -5.16 -62.06
N ARG A 276 9.64 -4.60 -63.06
CA ARG A 276 8.31 -5.13 -63.44
C ARG A 276 8.50 -6.34 -64.35
N LYS A 277 8.20 -7.54 -63.84
CA LYS A 277 7.70 -8.65 -64.67
C LYS A 277 6.40 -9.16 -64.04
N ALA A 278 5.37 -9.25 -64.88
CA ALA A 278 4.01 -9.66 -64.56
C ALA A 278 3.81 -11.18 -64.87
N PRO A 279 2.59 -11.75 -64.92
CA PRO A 279 2.00 -12.56 -63.84
C PRO A 279 1.63 -13.99 -64.27
N VAL A 280 1.55 -14.93 -63.33
CA VAL A 280 0.91 -16.26 -63.47
C VAL A 280 0.54 -16.69 -62.04
N GLY A 281 -0.61 -17.19 -61.62
CA GLY A 281 -1.87 -17.68 -62.16
C GLY A 281 -2.52 -18.44 -60.99
N ARG A 282 -3.84 -18.33 -60.76
CA ARG A 282 -4.57 -19.12 -59.74
C ARG A 282 -4.66 -20.60 -60.17
N PRO A 283 -4.83 -21.55 -59.23
CA PRO A 283 -6.18 -22.06 -58.90
C PRO A 283 -6.40 -22.18 -57.36
N LYS A 284 -7.57 -21.84 -56.82
CA LYS A 284 -8.70 -22.75 -56.49
C LYS A 284 -8.23 -24.06 -55.85
N TRP A 285 -8.45 -24.22 -54.54
CA TRP A 285 -9.58 -24.95 -53.93
C TRP A 285 -10.01 -24.21 -52.67
#